data_AF-A0A816MCM9-F1
#
_entry.id   AF-A0A816MCM9-F1
#
_cell.length_a   1.000
_cell.length_b   1.000
_cell.length_c   1.000
_cell.angle_alpha   90.00
_cell.angle_beta   90.00
_cell.angle_gamma   90.00
#
_symmetry.space_group_name_H-M   'P 1'
#
loop_
_entity.id
_entity.type
_entity.pdbx_description
1 polymer ?
#
loop_
_entity_poly.entity_id
_entity_poly.type
_entity_poly.pdbx_seq_one_letter_code
_entity_poly.pdbx_strand_id
1 'polypeptide(L)' 'MGGIRKKELVTIGDIHTYLSNSNAQSQEADFLYKARIVGILQQNGWAHVSCTGCSKKLDKYGTSCVSLMSMSKSKK' A
#
# COMPACT_ATOMS: atom_id res chain seq x y z
N MET A 1 -25.89 -9.54 4.87
CA MET A 1 -26.09 -8.12 4.49
C MET A 1 -24.79 -7.36 4.71
N GLY A 2 -23.88 -7.40 3.74
CA GLY A 2 -22.66 -6.56 3.79
C GLY A 2 -23.03 -5.17 3.29
N GLY A 3 -23.41 -4.28 4.20
CA GLY A 3 -23.74 -2.91 3.88
C GLY A 3 -22.54 -2.23 3.22
N ILE A 4 -22.73 -1.72 2.00
CA ILE A 4 -21.79 -0.82 1.35
C ILE A 4 -21.77 0.45 2.21
N ARG A 5 -20.80 0.54 3.14
CA ARG A 5 -20.54 1.78 3.87
C ARG A 5 -20.06 2.79 2.82
N LYS A 6 -20.86 3.82 2.54
CA LYS A 6 -20.42 4.97 1.75
C LYS A 6 -19.11 5.47 2.39
N LYS A 7 -17.98 5.31 1.70
CA LYS A 7 -16.76 6.04 2.04
C LYS A 7 -17.05 7.50 1.71
N GLU A 8 -16.92 8.38 2.70
CA GLU A 8 -17.17 9.81 2.53
C GLU A 8 -16.07 10.43 1.67
N LEU A 9 -16.43 11.42 0.85
CA LEU A 9 -15.46 12.13 0.03
C LEU A 9 -14.76 13.17 0.90
N VAL A 10 -13.48 12.97 1.14
CA VAL A 10 -12.67 13.84 2.01
C VAL A 10 -11.93 14.89 1.20
N THR A 11 -11.46 15.95 1.84
CA THR A 11 -10.56 16.94 1.24
C THR A 11 -9.09 16.57 1.51
N ILE A 12 -8.18 17.23 0.80
CA ILE A 12 -6.74 17.08 1.07
C ILE A 12 -6.36 17.59 2.48
N GLY A 13 -7.10 18.58 3.01
CA GLY A 13 -6.90 19.09 4.37
C GLY A 13 -7.29 18.07 5.44
N ASP A 14 -8.35 17.30 5.20
CA ASP A 14 -8.77 16.23 6.12
C ASP A 14 -7.74 15.11 6.17
N ILE A 15 -7.21 14.71 5.00
CA ILE A 15 -6.14 13.70 4.92
C ILE A 15 -4.89 14.20 5.66
N HIS A 16 -4.50 15.45 5.46
CA HIS A 16 -3.34 16.04 6.16
C HIS A 16 -3.54 16.05 7.68
N THR A 17 -4.74 16.42 8.13
CA THR A 17 -5.11 16.44 9.55
C THR A 17 -5.07 15.04 10.14
N TYR A 18 -5.60 14.05 9.41
CA TYR A 18 -5.55 12.64 9.81
C TYR A 18 -4.11 12.15 9.98
N LEU A 19 -3.24 12.39 8.99
CA LEU A 19 -1.83 11.99 9.04
C LEU A 19 -1.04 12.69 10.15
N SER A 20 -1.37 13.96 10.43
CA SER A 20 -0.70 14.74 11.49
C SER A 20 -1.11 14.29 12.89
N ASN A 21 -2.33 13.78 13.04
CA ASN A 21 -2.90 13.38 14.33
C ASN A 21 -2.75 11.88 14.62
N SER A 22 -2.39 11.05 13.63
CA SER A 22 -2.12 9.63 13.86
C SER A 22 -0.88 9.47 14.74
N ASN A 23 -1.06 8.90 15.93
CA ASN A 23 0.06 8.41 16.73
C ASN A 23 0.77 7.27 15.97
N ALA A 24 2.03 6.96 16.30
CA ALA A 24 2.88 6.02 15.56
C ALA A 24 2.34 4.58 15.41
N GLN A 25 1.15 4.27 15.91
CA GLN A 25 0.40 3.07 15.59
C GLN A 25 -0.32 3.27 14.25
N SER A 26 0.21 2.65 13.20
CA SER A 26 -0.36 2.62 11.86
C SER A 26 -1.81 2.11 11.90
N GLN A 27 -2.78 3.01 11.92
CA GLN A 27 -4.17 2.67 11.67
C GLN A 27 -4.35 2.61 10.14
N GLU A 28 -4.75 1.44 9.65
CA GLU A 28 -5.09 1.27 8.25
C GLU A 28 -6.43 1.98 7.99
N ALA A 29 -6.43 2.96 7.09
CA ALA A 29 -7.61 3.75 6.75
C ALA A 29 -7.71 3.96 5.25
N ASP A 30 -8.94 3.86 4.74
CA ASP A 30 -9.26 4.07 3.35
C ASP A 30 -10.03 5.39 3.16
N PHE A 31 -9.61 6.20 2.19
CA PHE A 31 -10.24 7.47 1.86
C PHE A 31 -10.71 7.51 0.40
N LEU A 32 -11.77 8.26 0.12
CA LEU A 32 -12.13 8.65 -1.24
C LEU A 32 -11.84 10.13 -1.43
N TYR A 33 -10.98 10.46 -2.39
CA TYR A 33 -10.59 11.84 -2.72
C TYR A 33 -10.63 12.05 -4.23
N LYS A 34 -11.13 13.21 -4.66
CA LYS A 34 -11.15 13.61 -6.07
C LYS A 34 -10.03 14.62 -6.33
N ALA A 35 -9.09 14.27 -7.19
CA ALA A 35 -7.95 15.11 -7.54
C ALA A 35 -7.72 15.15 -9.06
N ARG A 36 -6.98 16.15 -9.53
CA ARG A 36 -6.41 16.18 -10.88
C ARG A 36 -4.95 15.75 -10.80
N ILE A 37 -4.55 14.81 -11.66
CA ILE A 37 -3.13 14.42 -11.80
C ILE A 37 -2.39 15.56 -12.51
N VAL A 38 -1.34 16.09 -11.87
CA VAL A 38 -0.54 17.22 -12.39
C VAL A 38 0.85 16.80 -12.85
N GLY A 39 1.34 15.63 -12.46
CA GLY A 39 2.66 15.14 -12.81
C GLY A 39 2.92 13.72 -12.31
N ILE A 40 3.96 13.10 -12.86
CA ILE A 40 4.37 11.71 -12.61
C ILE A 40 5.87 11.76 -12.26
N LEU A 41 6.22 11.51 -10.99
CA LEU A 41 7.61 11.37 -10.51
C LEU A 41 8.33 10.17 -11.15
N GLN A 42 9.21 10.39 -12.13
CA GLN A 42 9.92 9.28 -12.79
C GLN A 42 11.01 8.61 -11.95
N GLN A 43 11.35 9.17 -10.79
CA GLN A 43 12.39 8.62 -9.92
C GLN A 43 11.96 7.27 -9.31
N ASN A 44 12.93 6.37 -9.09
CA ASN A 44 12.76 5.04 -8.48
C ASN A 44 11.91 4.01 -9.26
N GLY A 45 11.46 4.36 -10.47
CA GLY A 45 10.72 3.46 -11.35
C GLY A 45 9.26 3.23 -10.91
N TRP A 46 8.37 3.07 -11.90
CA TRP A 46 6.93 2.86 -11.69
C TRP A 46 6.53 1.39 -11.57
N ALA A 47 7.47 0.49 -11.83
CA ALA A 47 7.25 -0.94 -11.86
C ALA A 47 8.22 -1.64 -10.90
N HIS A 48 7.74 -2.70 -10.28
CA HIS A 48 8.57 -3.63 -9.51
C HIS A 48 8.37 -5.03 -10.06
N VAL A 49 9.38 -5.88 -9.91
CA VAL A 49 9.24 -7.30 -10.21
C VAL A 49 8.55 -7.97 -9.02
N SER A 50 7.51 -8.74 -9.27
CA SER A 50 6.78 -9.50 -8.25
C SER A 50 6.73 -10.98 -8.60
N CYS A 51 6.62 -11.83 -7.58
CA CYS A 51 6.33 -13.25 -7.77
C CYS A 51 4.84 -13.42 -8.07
N THR A 52 4.51 -14.04 -9.21
CA THR A 52 3.11 -14.27 -9.63
C THR A 52 2.32 -15.17 -8.68
N GLY A 53 2.99 -16.00 -7.88
CA GLY A 53 2.35 -16.90 -6.92
C GLY A 53 2.00 -16.27 -5.56
N CYS A 54 2.68 -15.20 -5.14
CA CYS A 54 2.47 -14.58 -3.82
C CYS A 54 2.28 -13.06 -3.86
N SER A 55 2.37 -12.43 -5.04
CA SER A 55 2.25 -10.99 -5.28
C SER A 55 3.21 -10.11 -4.48
N LYS A 56 4.23 -10.70 -3.84
CA LYS A 56 5.26 -9.97 -3.10
C LYS A 56 6.29 -9.39 -4.06
N LYS A 57 6.74 -8.18 -3.74
CA LYS A 57 7.87 -7.53 -4.41
C LYS A 57 9.14 -8.37 -4.23
N LEU A 58 9.88 -8.54 -5.32
CA LEU A 58 11.18 -9.20 -5.33
C LEU A 58 12.30 -8.16 -5.35
N ASP A 59 13.33 -8.41 -4.54
CA ASP A 59 14.58 -7.67 -4.54
C ASP A 59 15.63 -8.41 -5.36
N LYS A 60 16.55 -7.66 -5.98
CA LYS A 60 17.66 -8.23 -6.73
C LYS A 60 18.78 -8.63 -5.77
N TYR A 61 19.24 -9.88 -5.88
CA TYR A 61 20.41 -10.39 -5.17
C TYR A 61 21.34 -11.07 -6.18
N GLY A 62 22.37 -10.34 -6.60
CA GLY A 62 23.24 -10.77 -7.71
C GLY A 62 22.46 -10.92 -9.01
N THR A 63 22.48 -12.12 -9.59
CA THR A 63 21.70 -12.50 -10.78
C THR A 63 20.34 -13.13 -10.45
N SER A 64 19.98 -13.19 -9.17
CA SER A 64 18.75 -13.83 -8.67
C SER A 64 17.75 -12.79 -8.17
N CYS A 65 16.46 -13.16 -8.13
CA CYS A 65 15.39 -12.38 -7.51
C CYS A 65 14.91 -13.10 -6.24
N VAL A 66 14.86 -12.40 -5.11
CA VAL A 66 14.54 -12.97 -3.78
C VAL A 66 13.44 -12.17 -3.08
N SER A 67 12.68 -12.81 -2.20
CA SER A 67 11.73 -12.16 -1.29
C SER A 67 11.75 -12.86 0.05
N LEU A 68 11.57 -12.09 1.13
CA LEU A 68 11.39 -12.65 2.47
C LEU A 68 10.04 -13.40 2.54
N MET A 69 10.11 -14.71 2.77
CA MET A 69 8.95 -15.55 2.99
C MET A 69 8.78 -15.81 4.48
N SER A 70 7.66 -15.38 5.05
CA SER A 70 7.25 -15.75 6.41
C SER A 70 6.71 -17.18 6.36
N MET A 71 7.41 -18.14 6.97
CA MET A 71 6.96 -19.53 7.07
C MET A 71 6.05 -19.71 8.29
N SER A 72 4.76 -19.97 8.06
CA SER A 72 3.84 -20.38 9.13
C SER A 72 3.97 -21.91 9.33
N LYS A 73 4.48 -22.36 10.48
CA LYS A 73 4.49 -23.79 10.83
C LYS A 73 3.05 -24.26 11.05
N SER A 74 2.56 -25.16 10.20
CA SER A 74 1.33 -25.92 10.48
C SER A 74 1.64 -26.96 11.56
N LYS A 75 1.05 -26.82 12.75
CA LYS A 75 1.01 -27.93 13.72
C LYS A 75 0.13 -29.03 13.14
N LYS A 76 0.66 -30.25 13.14
CA LYS A 76 -0.01 -31.48 12.70
C LYS A 76 -0.79 -32.08 13.86
#